data_AF-A0A1L7WN22-F1
#
_entry.id   AF-A0A1L7WN22-F1
#
_cell.length_a   1.000
_cell.length_b   1.000
_cell.length_c   1.000
_cell.angle_alpha   90.00
_cell.angle_beta   90.00
_cell.angle_gamma   90.00
#
_symmetry.space_group_name_H-M   'P 1'
#
loop_
_entity.id
_entity.type
_entity.pdbx_description
1 polymer ?
#
loop_
_entity_poly.entity_id
_entity_poly.type
_entity_poly.pdbx_seq_one_letter_code
_entity_poly.pdbx_strand_id
1 'polypeptide(L)'
;MLRQQKVTTESPRFKSFTCKQSAKLNSISPHLTMASRLARSAIGAARLSRPALPSRSLPALTTSLTSYRSASSVPAEDPKKKAQSILDSLPGNSLISKTAILSSTAGVAIYALSNEYYVVNEETIVALCLLSIWTAVFKYGGPMYKEWADGQVNKIKGILNAARADHTEAVKTRIESVQQLGSVVDVTKTLFEVSKETAQLEAKAYELEQTTALAAEAKAVLDSWVRYEGQVKIRQQKELSESIIAKIQKELENPKVLQQILQQSVADVEKIVQSKAQ
;
A
#
# COMPACT_ATOMS: atom_id res chain seq x y z
N MET A 1 0.93 68.45 12.99
CA MET A 1 2.31 68.94 12.79
C MET A 1 3.26 67.85 13.26
N LEU A 2 4.05 67.30 12.33
CA LEU A 2 5.41 66.71 12.49
C LEU A 2 5.66 65.62 13.55
N ARG A 3 6.51 64.60 13.37
CA ARG A 3 7.17 63.88 12.27
C ARG A 3 8.09 62.88 13.00
N GLN A 4 8.42 61.76 12.36
CA GLN A 4 9.48 60.77 12.68
C GLN A 4 9.16 59.72 13.75
N GLN A 5 8.92 58.44 13.42
CA GLN A 5 9.84 57.42 12.87
C GLN A 5 11.18 57.29 13.61
N LYS A 6 11.38 56.16 14.30
CA LYS A 6 12.69 55.50 14.35
C LYS A 6 12.54 54.00 14.16
N VAL A 7 13.05 53.57 13.02
CA VAL A 7 13.21 52.21 12.52
C VAL A 7 14.58 51.69 12.99
N THR A 8 14.64 50.47 13.51
CA THR A 8 15.83 49.59 13.55
C THR A 8 15.31 48.15 13.63
N THR A 9 15.07 47.42 12.54
CA THR A 9 16.01 46.55 11.79
C THR A 9 16.97 45.73 12.65
N GLU A 10 16.60 44.48 12.99
CA GLU A 10 17.55 43.39 13.18
C GLU A 10 17.09 42.15 12.40
N SER A 11 18.01 41.60 11.62
CA SER A 11 17.93 40.35 10.84
C SER A 11 19.27 39.61 11.04
N PRO A 12 19.43 38.34 10.62
CA PRO A 12 19.58 37.20 11.51
C PRO A 12 21.05 36.76 11.61
N ARG A 13 21.50 36.37 12.80
CA ARG A 13 22.87 35.87 12.98
C ARG A 13 22.96 34.38 12.64
N PHE A 14 23.38 34.14 11.40
CA PHE A 14 24.08 32.95 10.93
C PHE A 14 25.15 32.49 11.95
N LYS A 15 25.11 31.22 12.38
CA LYS A 15 26.27 30.53 12.96
C LYS A 15 26.49 29.22 12.21
N SER A 16 27.43 29.29 11.29
CA SER A 16 28.20 28.18 10.77
C SER A 16 29.02 27.54 11.89
N PHE A 17 28.95 26.22 12.01
CA PHE A 17 30.04 25.41 12.53
C PHE A 17 30.09 24.11 11.73
N THR A 18 30.98 24.12 10.73
CA THR A 18 31.60 22.93 10.17
C THR A 18 32.72 22.48 11.11
N CYS A 19 32.86 21.17 11.39
CA CYS A 19 34.14 20.44 11.38
C CYS A 19 33.98 18.95 11.75
N LYS A 20 34.54 18.08 10.89
CA LYS A 20 35.20 16.78 11.15
C LYS A 20 34.40 15.60 11.75
N GLN A 21 33.98 14.71 10.85
CA GLN A 21 34.62 13.41 10.60
C GLN A 21 35.40 12.74 11.74
N SER A 22 34.94 11.56 12.20
CA SER A 22 35.75 10.34 12.19
C SER A 22 34.93 9.10 12.52
N ALA A 23 35.25 8.02 11.82
CA ALA A 23 34.75 6.67 11.99
C ALA A 23 35.23 6.04 13.31
N LYS A 24 34.39 5.19 13.93
CA LYS A 24 34.90 3.97 14.58
C LYS A 24 33.80 2.91 14.73
N LEU A 25 34.06 1.77 14.09
CA LEU A 25 33.53 0.45 14.39
C LEU A 25 33.67 0.12 15.89
N ASN A 26 32.65 -0.53 16.45
CA ASN A 26 32.73 -1.58 17.49
C ASN A 26 31.34 -2.27 17.48
N SER A 27 31.18 -3.51 17.01
CA SER A 27 31.66 -4.80 17.56
C SER A 27 31.19 -5.06 18.99
N ILE A 28 30.02 -5.70 19.14
CA ILE A 28 29.74 -6.67 20.21
C ILE A 28 28.93 -7.83 19.58
N SER A 29 29.54 -9.02 19.55
CA SER A 29 29.05 -10.32 19.07
C SER A 29 28.36 -11.09 20.22
N PRO A 30 28.17 -12.44 20.18
CA PRO A 30 27.59 -13.35 19.17
C PRO A 30 26.57 -14.35 19.79
N HIS A 31 25.76 -15.05 19.00
CA HIS A 31 25.33 -16.40 19.39
C HIS A 31 25.25 -17.39 18.22
N LEU A 32 25.93 -18.51 18.42
CA LEU A 32 25.84 -19.82 17.78
C LEU A 32 26.04 -19.96 16.26
N THR A 33 27.29 -20.24 15.90
CA THR A 33 27.64 -21.09 14.74
C THR A 33 28.21 -22.41 15.25
N MET A 34 27.61 -23.54 14.85
CA MET A 34 28.14 -24.89 15.07
C MET A 34 29.34 -25.12 14.15
N ALA A 35 30.50 -25.45 14.74
CA ALA A 35 31.66 -26.01 14.06
C ALA A 35 32.00 -27.35 14.73
N SER A 36 31.69 -28.47 14.06
CA SER A 36 32.14 -29.79 14.47
C SER A 36 33.49 -30.10 13.84
N ARG A 37 34.46 -30.39 14.72
CA ARG A 37 35.86 -30.65 14.41
C ARG A 37 36.05 -32.09 13.93
N LEU A 38 36.86 -32.23 12.87
CA LEU A 38 37.56 -33.46 12.51
C LEU A 38 38.53 -33.85 13.63
N ALA A 39 38.48 -35.11 14.08
CA ALA A 39 39.54 -35.74 14.87
C ALA A 39 39.91 -37.08 14.23
N ARG A 40 41.19 -37.20 13.87
CA ARG A 40 41.86 -38.42 13.42
C ARG A 40 42.58 -39.07 14.61
N SER A 41 42.74 -40.40 14.50
CA SER A 41 43.83 -41.24 15.03
C SER A 41 43.51 -42.21 16.18
N ALA A 42 43.20 -43.44 15.77
CA ALA A 42 43.89 -44.70 16.07
C ALA A 42 44.73 -44.85 17.36
N ILE A 43 44.31 -45.80 18.20
CA ILE A 43 45.07 -46.77 19.03
C ILE A 43 44.05 -47.93 19.26
N GLY A 44 44.28 -49.23 19.14
CA GLY A 44 45.47 -50.05 19.14
C GLY A 44 45.17 -51.31 19.97
N ALA A 45 45.16 -52.47 19.30
CA ALA A 45 45.40 -53.82 19.83
C ALA A 45 44.27 -54.62 20.52
N ALA A 46 44.04 -55.79 19.89
CA ALA A 46 44.14 -57.13 20.47
C ALA A 46 42.88 -57.86 20.97
N ARG A 47 42.57 -58.90 20.16
CA ARG A 47 42.34 -60.31 20.54
C ARG A 47 40.89 -60.77 20.77
N LEU A 48 40.63 -61.92 20.12
CA LEU A 48 39.71 -63.00 20.47
C LEU A 48 38.22 -62.80 20.17
N SER A 49 37.78 -63.30 19.02
CA SER A 49 36.70 -64.31 18.98
C SER A 49 36.43 -64.79 17.55
N ARG A 50 36.88 -66.02 17.28
CA ARG A 50 36.37 -66.92 16.24
C ARG A 50 35.14 -67.64 16.82
N PRO A 51 34.10 -67.88 16.01
CA PRO A 51 33.56 -69.25 15.89
C PRO A 51 33.29 -69.58 14.41
N ALA A 52 33.90 -70.63 13.86
CA ALA A 52 33.38 -72.01 13.85
C ALA A 52 32.37 -72.23 12.71
N LEU A 53 32.88 -72.81 11.61
CA LEU A 53 32.09 -73.45 10.55
C LEU A 53 31.44 -74.73 11.09
N PRO A 54 30.19 -75.05 10.70
CA PRO A 54 29.79 -76.44 10.52
C PRO A 54 29.88 -76.82 9.04
N SER A 55 30.65 -77.87 8.80
CA SER A 55 30.74 -78.61 7.55
C SER A 55 29.49 -79.46 7.30
N ARG A 56 29.10 -79.52 6.00
CA ARG A 56 28.52 -80.67 5.29
C ARG A 56 26.99 -80.85 5.26
N SER A 57 26.41 -80.52 4.11
CA SER A 57 25.64 -81.49 3.28
C SER A 57 25.51 -80.94 1.85
N LEU A 58 26.12 -81.61 0.88
CA LEU A 58 25.89 -81.37 -0.55
C LEU A 58 24.61 -82.10 -0.96
N PRO A 59 23.57 -81.43 -1.50
CA PRO A 59 22.55 -82.13 -2.25
C PRO A 59 23.10 -82.41 -3.66
N ALA A 60 22.88 -83.65 -4.11
CA ALA A 60 23.30 -84.15 -5.40
C ALA A 60 22.77 -83.30 -6.56
N LEU A 61 23.63 -83.01 -7.55
CA LEU A 61 23.22 -82.52 -8.86
C LEU A 61 22.39 -83.61 -9.56
N THR A 62 21.07 -83.44 -9.57
CA THR A 62 20.22 -83.98 -10.63
C THR A 62 19.90 -82.83 -11.57
N THR A 63 20.48 -82.85 -12.77
CA THR A 63 20.18 -81.95 -13.88
C THR A 63 18.74 -82.16 -14.35
N SER A 64 17.80 -81.44 -13.76
CA SER A 64 16.49 -81.18 -14.36
C SER A 64 16.60 -79.90 -15.20
N LEU A 65 16.49 -80.04 -16.53
CA LEU A 65 16.24 -78.93 -17.47
C LEU A 65 14.97 -78.19 -17.02
N THR A 66 15.17 -77.16 -16.20
CA THR A 66 14.08 -76.38 -15.62
C THR A 66 13.89 -75.16 -16.50
N SER A 67 12.80 -75.14 -17.26
CA SER A 67 12.32 -73.95 -17.97
C SER A 67 12.23 -72.78 -16.97
N TYR A 68 12.99 -71.71 -17.23
CA TYR A 68 12.96 -70.50 -16.43
C TYR A 68 11.58 -69.84 -16.58
N ARG A 69 10.69 -70.07 -15.60
CA ARG A 69 9.44 -69.33 -15.50
C ARG A 69 9.69 -68.10 -14.63
N SER A 70 9.72 -66.93 -15.26
CA SER A 70 9.67 -65.65 -14.56
C SER A 70 8.34 -65.52 -13.82
N ALA A 71 8.34 -65.81 -12.52
CA ALA A 71 7.23 -65.49 -11.64
C ALA A 71 7.41 -64.05 -11.11
N SER A 72 6.82 -63.06 -11.80
CA SER A 72 6.73 -61.70 -11.28
C SER A 72 5.42 -61.53 -10.52
N SER A 73 5.49 -61.05 -9.27
CA SER A 73 4.34 -60.67 -8.45
C SER A 73 3.83 -59.26 -8.79
N VAL A 74 3.61 -58.98 -10.08
CA VAL A 74 2.99 -57.75 -10.61
C VAL A 74 1.69 -58.16 -11.31
N PRO A 75 0.58 -57.40 -11.19
CA PRO A 75 -0.67 -57.76 -11.87
C PRO A 75 -0.40 -58.03 -13.35
N ALA A 76 -0.72 -59.24 -13.81
CA ALA A 76 -0.57 -59.62 -15.21
C ALA A 76 -1.53 -58.77 -16.05
N GLU A 77 -1.03 -57.65 -16.58
CA GLU A 77 -1.77 -56.89 -17.58
C GLU A 77 -2.05 -57.76 -18.80
N ASP A 78 -3.23 -57.57 -19.41
CA ASP A 78 -3.65 -58.36 -20.57
C ASP A 78 -2.55 -58.35 -21.64
N PRO A 79 -2.07 -59.52 -22.11
CA PRO A 79 -0.98 -59.59 -23.07
C PRO A 79 -1.31 -58.86 -24.38
N LYS A 80 -2.60 -58.76 -24.70
CA LYS A 80 -3.12 -57.97 -25.83
C LYS A 80 -2.82 -56.47 -25.67
N LYS A 81 -2.96 -55.91 -24.47
CA LYS A 81 -2.74 -54.48 -24.19
C LYS A 81 -1.26 -54.11 -24.26
N LYS A 82 -0.38 -54.98 -23.74
CA LYS A 82 1.08 -54.78 -23.85
C LYS A 82 1.57 -54.90 -25.30
N ALA A 83 1.09 -55.90 -26.04
CA ALA A 83 1.43 -56.04 -27.46
C ALA A 83 0.98 -54.81 -28.28
N GLN A 84 -0.20 -54.26 -27.99
CA GLN A 84 -0.67 -53.01 -28.60
C GLN A 84 0.25 -51.83 -28.25
N SER A 85 0.63 -51.67 -26.97
CA SER A 85 1.56 -50.58 -26.58
C SER A 85 2.95 -50.67 -27.25
N ILE A 86 3.43 -51.89 -27.52
CA ILE A 86 4.69 -52.11 -28.24
C ILE A 86 4.52 -51.73 -29.71
N LEU A 87 3.42 -52.16 -30.35
CA LEU A 87 3.10 -51.77 -31.72
C LEU A 87 2.96 -50.24 -31.84
N ASP A 88 2.31 -49.59 -30.88
CA ASP A 88 2.09 -48.15 -30.89
C ASP A 88 3.40 -47.35 -30.72
N SER A 89 4.35 -47.86 -29.94
CA SER A 89 5.67 -47.23 -29.72
C SER A 89 6.62 -47.26 -30.94
N LEU A 90 6.34 -48.09 -31.95
CA LEU A 90 7.15 -48.17 -33.17
C LEU A 90 6.86 -46.99 -34.12
N PRO A 91 7.89 -46.41 -34.76
CA PRO A 91 7.72 -45.32 -35.71
C PRO A 91 6.95 -45.82 -36.95
N GLY A 92 5.85 -45.15 -37.28
CA GLY A 92 5.02 -45.46 -38.45
C GLY A 92 3.53 -45.29 -38.14
N ASN A 93 2.80 -44.64 -39.05
CA ASN A 93 1.37 -44.33 -38.89
C ASN A 93 0.43 -45.43 -39.45
N SER A 94 0.98 -46.50 -40.05
CA SER A 94 0.20 -47.60 -40.65
C SER A 94 0.52 -48.94 -40.00
N LEU A 95 -0.52 -49.76 -39.79
CA LEU A 95 -0.40 -51.10 -39.19
C LEU A 95 0.51 -52.01 -40.03
N ILE A 96 0.46 -51.86 -41.36
CA ILE A 96 1.34 -52.60 -42.29
C ILE A 96 2.80 -52.22 -42.08
N SER A 97 3.12 -50.96 -41.82
CA SER A 97 4.50 -50.53 -41.55
C SER A 97 5.00 -51.07 -40.20
N LYS A 98 4.16 -51.05 -39.16
CA LYS A 98 4.51 -51.59 -37.84
C LYS A 98 4.76 -53.10 -37.88
N THR A 99 3.91 -53.86 -38.58
CA THR A 99 4.10 -55.31 -38.75
C THR A 99 5.28 -55.62 -39.67
N ALA A 100 5.49 -54.84 -40.73
CA ALA A 100 6.63 -54.99 -41.63
C ALA A 100 7.97 -54.73 -40.93
N ILE A 101 8.07 -53.71 -40.06
CA ILE A 101 9.31 -53.42 -39.32
C ILE A 101 9.61 -54.58 -38.36
N LEU A 102 8.62 -55.07 -37.62
CA LEU A 102 8.82 -56.19 -36.70
C LEU A 102 9.17 -57.49 -37.44
N SER A 103 8.43 -57.81 -38.52
CA SER A 103 8.66 -59.04 -39.27
C SER A 103 9.97 -59.01 -40.05
N SER A 104 10.36 -57.87 -40.63
CA SER A 104 11.65 -57.71 -41.30
C SER A 104 12.80 -57.75 -40.30
N THR A 105 12.70 -57.07 -39.15
CA THR A 105 13.76 -57.11 -38.12
C THR A 105 13.94 -58.52 -37.58
N ALA A 106 12.84 -59.22 -37.27
CA ALA A 106 12.89 -60.60 -36.81
C ALA A 106 13.43 -61.54 -37.90
N GLY A 107 13.01 -61.35 -39.15
CA GLY A 107 13.50 -62.13 -40.29
C GLY A 107 15.01 -61.96 -40.53
N VAL A 108 15.50 -60.71 -40.47
CA VAL A 108 16.93 -60.40 -40.58
C VAL A 108 17.71 -60.99 -39.40
N ALA A 109 17.19 -60.91 -38.17
CA ALA A 109 17.84 -61.49 -37.00
C ALA A 109 18.00 -63.01 -37.11
N ILE A 110 16.93 -63.72 -37.52
CA ILE A 110 16.97 -65.18 -37.72
C ILE A 110 17.91 -65.53 -38.88
N TYR A 111 17.87 -64.78 -39.98
CA TYR A 111 18.77 -64.99 -41.11
C TYR A 111 20.24 -64.79 -40.73
N ALA A 112 20.57 -63.75 -39.96
CA ALA A 112 21.92 -63.48 -39.51
C ALA A 112 22.48 -64.56 -38.58
N LEU A 113 21.63 -65.16 -37.73
CA LEU A 113 22.00 -66.28 -36.87
C LEU A 113 22.10 -67.60 -37.66
N SER A 114 21.16 -67.86 -38.57
CA SER A 114 21.08 -69.11 -39.32
C SER A 114 22.22 -69.28 -40.33
N ASN A 115 22.72 -68.18 -40.90
CA ASN A 115 23.83 -68.19 -41.86
C ASN A 115 25.18 -67.84 -41.23
N GLU A 116 25.27 -67.84 -39.89
CA GLU A 116 26.51 -67.51 -39.15
C GLU A 116 27.10 -66.13 -39.49
N TYR A 117 26.29 -65.21 -40.00
CA TYR A 117 26.72 -63.83 -40.27
C TYR A 117 27.07 -63.10 -38.96
N TYR A 118 26.46 -63.51 -37.84
CA TYR A 118 26.81 -63.07 -36.50
C TYR A 118 27.52 -64.20 -35.73
N VAL A 119 28.84 -64.10 -35.60
CA VAL A 119 29.67 -65.02 -34.80
C VAL A 119 29.74 -64.53 -33.36
N VAL A 120 29.30 -65.36 -32.41
CA VAL A 120 29.39 -65.06 -30.98
C VAL A 120 30.84 -65.23 -30.53
N ASN A 121 31.61 -64.15 -30.60
CA ASN A 121 32.99 -64.07 -30.11
C ASN A 121 33.06 -63.33 -28.75
N GLU A 122 34.24 -63.26 -28.14
CA GLU A 122 34.49 -62.58 -26.86
C GLU A 122 34.01 -61.11 -26.85
N GLU A 123 34.06 -60.42 -27.99
CA GLU A 123 33.59 -59.03 -28.14
C GLU A 123 32.07 -58.87 -27.95
N THR A 124 31.28 -59.93 -28.12
CA THR A 124 29.82 -59.87 -27.94
C THR A 124 29.43 -59.68 -26.47
N ILE A 125 30.22 -60.24 -25.55
CA ILE A 125 30.03 -60.05 -24.10
C ILE A 125 30.36 -58.60 -23.72
N VAL A 126 31.41 -58.03 -24.33
CA VAL A 126 31.77 -56.61 -24.17
C VAL A 126 30.66 -55.71 -24.73
N ALA A 127 30.11 -56.04 -25.90
CA ALA A 127 29.01 -55.31 -26.50
C ALA A 127 27.74 -55.35 -25.63
N LEU A 128 27.38 -56.50 -25.06
CA LEU A 128 26.25 -56.63 -24.12
C LEU A 128 26.47 -55.80 -22.85
N CYS A 129 27.68 -55.81 -22.30
CA CYS A 129 28.02 -54.98 -21.13
C CYS A 129 27.87 -53.48 -21.44
N LEU A 130 28.40 -53.03 -22.59
CA LEU A 130 28.27 -51.65 -23.05
C LEU A 130 26.79 -51.27 -23.25
N LEU A 131 26.00 -52.11 -23.91
CA LEU A 131 24.57 -51.88 -24.12
C LEU A 131 23.79 -51.80 -22.80
N SER A 132 24.17 -52.60 -21.80
CA SER A 132 23.55 -52.56 -20.47
C SER A 132 23.82 -51.23 -19.76
N ILE A 133 25.04 -50.71 -19.86
CA ILE A 133 25.43 -49.41 -19.30
C ILE A 133 24.71 -48.28 -20.02
N TRP A 134 24.69 -48.28 -21.35
CA TRP A 134 23.95 -47.28 -22.12
C TRP A 134 22.45 -47.29 -21.81
N THR A 135 21.85 -48.48 -21.69
CA THR A 135 20.45 -48.60 -21.30
C THR A 135 20.20 -48.00 -19.92
N ALA A 136 21.07 -48.25 -18.95
CA ALA A 136 20.99 -47.65 -17.63
C ALA A 136 21.17 -46.12 -17.69
N VAL A 137 22.14 -45.61 -18.46
CA VAL A 137 22.38 -44.17 -18.64
C VAL A 137 21.19 -43.48 -19.29
N PHE A 138 20.54 -44.07 -20.31
CA PHE A 138 19.35 -43.47 -20.90
C PHE A 138 18.16 -43.48 -19.95
N LYS A 139 17.97 -44.57 -19.18
CA LYS A 139 16.86 -44.71 -18.24
C LYS A 139 16.97 -43.75 -17.06
N TYR A 140 18.16 -43.57 -16.49
CA TYR A 140 18.38 -42.73 -15.31
C TYR A 140 18.88 -41.31 -15.66
N GLY A 141 19.73 -41.19 -16.66
CA GLY A 141 20.28 -39.90 -17.12
C GLY A 141 19.30 -39.08 -17.94
N GLY A 142 18.40 -39.72 -18.70
CA GLY A 142 17.35 -39.03 -19.47
C GLY A 142 16.46 -38.11 -18.63
N PRO A 143 15.77 -38.62 -17.58
CA PRO A 143 14.93 -37.78 -16.73
C PRO A 143 15.75 -36.74 -15.95
N MET A 144 16.92 -37.10 -15.44
CA MET A 144 17.80 -36.17 -14.69
C MET A 144 18.30 -35.01 -15.55
N TYR A 145 18.71 -35.28 -16.80
CA TYR A 145 19.13 -34.22 -17.72
C TYR A 145 17.95 -33.34 -18.12
N LYS A 146 16.77 -33.93 -18.33
CA LYS A 146 15.55 -33.18 -18.64
C LYS A 146 15.19 -32.21 -17.52
N GLU A 147 15.17 -32.66 -16.27
CA GLU A 147 14.86 -31.81 -15.11
C GLU A 147 15.89 -30.69 -14.94
N TRP A 148 17.18 -30.98 -15.14
CA TRP A 148 18.23 -29.97 -15.13
C TRP A 148 18.06 -28.93 -16.24
N ALA A 149 17.78 -29.39 -17.47
CA ALA A 149 17.56 -28.52 -18.62
C ALA A 149 16.33 -27.64 -18.43
N ASP A 150 15.21 -28.22 -17.97
CA ASP A 150 13.97 -27.49 -17.67
C ASP A 150 14.20 -26.46 -16.56
N GLY A 151 14.98 -26.80 -15.52
CA GLY A 151 15.36 -25.87 -14.46
C GLY A 151 16.15 -24.67 -14.98
N GLN A 152 17.12 -24.89 -15.87
CA GLN A 152 17.90 -23.81 -16.46
C GLN A 152 17.07 -22.93 -17.40
N VAL A 153 16.21 -23.55 -18.21
CA VAL A 153 15.26 -22.84 -19.08
C VAL A 153 14.32 -21.97 -18.25
N ASN A 154 13.77 -22.50 -17.16
CA ASN A 154 12.87 -21.76 -16.28
C ASN A 154 13.57 -20.61 -15.56
N LYS A 155 14.83 -20.79 -15.14
CA LYS A 155 15.64 -19.69 -14.57
C LYS A 155 15.83 -18.55 -15.57
N ILE A 156 16.21 -18.87 -16.81
CA ILE A 156 16.42 -17.86 -17.86
C ILE A 156 15.10 -17.14 -18.19
N LYS A 157 14.00 -17.89 -18.34
CA LYS A 157 12.66 -17.32 -18.56
C LYS A 157 12.23 -16.42 -17.40
N GLY A 158 12.47 -16.86 -16.16
CA GLY A 158 12.15 -16.12 -14.94
C GLY A 158 12.89 -14.78 -14.88
N ILE A 159 14.21 -14.79 -15.10
CA ILE A 159 15.02 -13.56 -15.12
C ILE A 159 14.56 -12.63 -16.24
N LEU A 160 14.29 -13.16 -17.44
CA LEU A 160 13.88 -12.33 -18.57
C LEU A 160 12.50 -11.69 -18.35
N ASN A 161 11.56 -12.43 -17.75
CA ASN A 161 10.23 -11.89 -17.44
C ASN A 161 10.27 -10.91 -16.27
N ALA A 162 11.05 -11.18 -15.22
CA ALA A 162 11.27 -10.25 -14.12
C ALA A 162 11.93 -8.95 -14.61
N ALA A 163 13.00 -9.04 -15.41
CA ALA A 163 13.66 -7.87 -15.97
C ALA A 163 12.71 -7.03 -16.84
N ARG A 164 11.83 -7.67 -17.63
CA ARG A 164 10.80 -6.93 -18.39
C ARG A 164 9.81 -6.23 -17.46
N ALA A 165 9.33 -6.90 -16.42
CA ALA A 165 8.44 -6.30 -15.43
C ALA A 165 9.13 -5.10 -14.74
N ASP A 166 10.33 -5.30 -14.20
CA ASP A 166 11.13 -4.28 -13.51
C ASP A 166 11.40 -3.07 -14.42
N HIS A 167 11.75 -3.29 -15.70
CA HIS A 167 11.93 -2.20 -16.66
C HIS A 167 10.63 -1.43 -16.91
N THR A 168 9.49 -2.13 -17.07
CA THR A 168 8.20 -1.46 -17.26
C THR A 168 7.77 -0.68 -16.02
N GLU A 169 8.01 -1.21 -14.83
CA GLU A 169 7.71 -0.56 -13.56
C GLU A 169 8.59 0.67 -13.36
N ALA A 170 9.90 0.56 -13.55
CA ALA A 170 10.83 1.68 -13.45
C ALA A 170 10.47 2.81 -14.43
N VAL A 171 10.07 2.48 -15.66
CA VAL A 171 9.60 3.48 -16.64
C VAL A 171 8.29 4.13 -16.18
N LYS A 172 7.33 3.37 -15.64
CA LYS A 172 6.09 3.93 -15.08
C LYS A 172 6.37 4.88 -13.92
N THR A 173 7.22 4.49 -12.96
CA THR A 173 7.60 5.35 -11.83
C THR A 173 8.25 6.65 -12.31
N ARG A 174 9.08 6.59 -13.36
CA ARG A 174 9.67 7.79 -13.98
C ARG A 174 8.60 8.67 -14.64
N ILE A 175 7.63 8.08 -15.34
CA ILE A 175 6.52 8.82 -15.94
C ILE A 175 5.70 9.52 -14.87
N GLU A 176 5.34 8.84 -13.78
CA GLU A 176 4.60 9.43 -12.66
C GLU A 176 5.38 10.60 -12.02
N SER A 177 6.69 10.44 -11.82
CA SER A 177 7.55 11.49 -11.29
C SER A 177 7.60 12.72 -12.22
N VAL A 178 7.67 12.50 -13.54
CA VAL A 178 7.66 13.60 -14.53
C VAL A 178 6.28 14.24 -14.64
N GLN A 179 5.20 13.47 -14.51
CA GLN A 179 3.83 13.98 -14.52
C GLN A 179 3.56 14.93 -13.36
N GLN A 180 4.09 14.61 -12.16
CA GLN A 180 4.02 15.52 -11.01
C GLN A 180 4.68 16.88 -11.32
N LEU A 181 5.83 16.88 -12.02
CA LEU A 181 6.51 18.12 -12.42
C LEU A 181 5.70 18.96 -13.42
N GLY A 182 4.86 18.33 -14.25
CA GLY A 182 3.94 19.04 -15.14
C GLY A 182 2.93 19.92 -14.38
N SER A 183 2.43 19.44 -13.23
CA SER A 183 1.46 20.18 -12.41
C SER A 183 2.04 21.39 -11.65
N VAL A 184 3.36 21.43 -11.44
CA VAL A 184 4.02 22.50 -10.66
C VAL A 184 3.92 23.85 -11.35
N VAL A 185 3.88 23.87 -12.69
CA VAL A 185 3.72 25.11 -13.46
C VAL A 185 2.37 25.77 -13.18
N ASP A 186 1.30 24.98 -13.15
CA ASP A 186 -0.04 25.49 -12.86
C ASP A 186 -0.17 25.91 -11.39
N VAL A 187 0.35 25.11 -10.46
CA VAL A 187 0.40 25.51 -9.02
C VAL A 187 1.14 26.84 -8.85
N THR A 188 2.24 27.04 -9.58
CA THR A 188 3.00 28.31 -9.49
C THR A 188 2.18 29.49 -10.03
N LYS A 189 1.45 29.32 -11.14
CA LYS A 189 0.52 30.36 -11.64
C LYS A 189 -0.57 30.67 -10.62
N THR A 190 -1.18 29.63 -10.03
CA THR A 190 -2.20 29.82 -8.99
C THR A 190 -1.66 30.56 -7.77
N LEU A 191 -0.41 30.32 -7.36
CA LEU A 191 0.22 31.07 -6.26
C LEU A 191 0.35 32.57 -6.57
N PHE A 192 0.68 32.93 -7.82
CA PHE A 192 0.72 34.33 -8.24
C PHE A 192 -0.68 34.96 -8.36
N GLU A 193 -1.67 34.20 -8.81
CA GLU A 193 -3.06 34.65 -8.87
C GLU A 193 -3.62 34.89 -7.46
N VAL A 194 -3.43 33.94 -6.53
CA VAL A 194 -3.81 34.08 -5.12
C VAL A 194 -3.14 35.30 -4.48
N SER A 195 -1.86 35.55 -4.77
CA SER A 195 -1.17 36.75 -4.28
C SER A 195 -1.77 38.05 -4.82
N LYS A 196 -2.16 38.10 -6.10
CA LYS A 196 -2.82 39.26 -6.70
C LYS A 196 -4.24 39.47 -6.16
N GLU A 197 -5.01 38.40 -6.02
CA GLU A 197 -6.37 38.43 -5.46
C GLU A 197 -6.36 38.89 -4.01
N THR A 198 -5.39 38.42 -3.21
CA THR A 198 -5.22 38.85 -1.81
C THR A 198 -4.98 40.35 -1.72
N ALA A 199 -4.04 40.89 -2.52
CA ALA A 199 -3.77 42.33 -2.54
C ALA A 199 -4.99 43.17 -2.99
N GLN A 200 -5.78 42.66 -3.95
CA GLN A 200 -7.01 43.33 -4.39
C GLN A 200 -8.10 43.30 -3.32
N LEU A 201 -8.27 42.18 -2.62
CA LEU A 201 -9.25 42.04 -1.55
C LEU A 201 -8.88 42.90 -0.34
N GLU A 202 -7.60 42.98 0.02
CA GLU A 202 -7.12 43.88 1.07
C GLU A 202 -7.38 45.34 0.71
N ALA A 203 -7.08 45.78 -0.51
CA ALA A 203 -7.36 47.14 -0.94
C ALA A 203 -8.86 47.49 -0.88
N LYS A 204 -9.73 46.59 -1.34
CA LYS A 204 -11.19 46.77 -1.25
C LYS A 204 -11.67 46.79 0.20
N ALA A 205 -11.12 45.92 1.06
CA ALA A 205 -11.45 45.91 2.48
C ALA A 205 -11.08 47.24 3.16
N TYR A 206 -9.91 47.81 2.85
CA TYR A 206 -9.51 49.12 3.37
C TYR A 206 -10.42 50.26 2.88
N GLU A 207 -10.84 50.27 1.62
CA GLU A 207 -11.77 51.28 1.10
C GLU A 207 -13.15 51.18 1.78
N LEU A 208 -13.66 49.97 1.94
CA LEU A 208 -14.92 49.71 2.66
C LEU A 208 -14.81 50.09 4.14
N GLU A 209 -13.69 49.81 4.79
CA GLU A 209 -13.46 50.20 6.19
C GLU A 209 -13.39 51.73 6.34
N GLN A 210 -12.69 52.44 5.43
CA GLN A 210 -12.62 53.90 5.45
C GLN A 210 -13.99 54.55 5.23
N THR A 211 -14.77 54.05 4.27
CA THR A 211 -16.11 54.59 3.97
C THR A 211 -17.10 54.33 5.11
N THR A 212 -17.04 53.15 5.73
CA THR A 212 -17.90 52.82 6.89
C THR A 212 -17.49 53.56 8.15
N ALA A 213 -16.19 53.76 8.39
CA ALA A 213 -15.68 54.59 9.49
C ALA A 213 -16.14 56.04 9.35
N LEU A 214 -16.01 56.64 8.16
CA LEU A 214 -16.48 58.00 7.89
C LEU A 214 -18.00 58.12 8.05
N ALA A 215 -18.77 57.14 7.57
CA ALA A 215 -20.21 57.10 7.77
C ALA A 215 -20.60 56.98 9.26
N ALA A 216 -19.84 56.21 10.04
CA ALA A 216 -20.05 56.05 11.48
C ALA A 216 -19.73 57.35 12.25
N GLU A 217 -18.65 58.04 11.90
CA GLU A 217 -18.31 59.35 12.48
C GLU A 217 -19.38 60.40 12.17
N ALA A 218 -19.83 60.48 10.92
CA ALA A 218 -20.89 61.40 10.52
C ALA A 218 -22.21 61.11 11.26
N LYS A 219 -22.55 59.83 11.42
CA LYS A 219 -23.70 59.41 12.23
C LYS A 219 -23.54 59.79 13.70
N ALA A 220 -22.37 59.56 14.30
CA ALA A 220 -22.12 59.89 15.70
C ALA A 220 -22.29 61.39 15.95
N VAL A 221 -21.82 62.24 15.02
CA VAL A 221 -22.07 63.69 15.07
C VAL A 221 -23.57 63.96 15.02
N LEU A 222 -24.30 63.41 14.05
CA LEU A 222 -25.74 63.63 13.92
C LEU A 222 -26.53 63.17 15.16
N ASP A 223 -26.22 61.98 15.69
CA ASP A 223 -26.84 61.45 16.91
C ASP A 223 -26.53 62.35 18.13
N SER A 224 -25.34 62.97 18.18
CA SER A 224 -25.00 63.94 19.23
C SER A 224 -25.85 65.22 19.14
N TRP A 225 -26.12 65.72 17.92
CA TRP A 225 -27.02 66.85 17.69
C TRP A 225 -28.46 66.50 18.07
N VAL A 226 -28.98 65.36 17.63
CA VAL A 226 -30.34 64.90 17.97
C VAL A 226 -30.48 64.72 19.48
N ARG A 227 -29.47 64.15 20.16
CA ARG A 227 -29.46 64.01 21.61
C ARG A 227 -29.43 65.37 22.31
N TYR A 228 -28.66 66.33 21.79
CA TYR A 228 -28.63 67.69 22.32
C TYR A 228 -30.00 68.38 22.17
N GLU A 229 -30.61 68.32 20.99
CA GLU A 229 -31.95 68.86 20.75
C GLU A 229 -33.02 68.22 21.65
N GLY A 230 -32.98 66.89 21.80
CA GLY A 230 -33.88 66.17 22.69
C GLY A 230 -33.73 66.62 24.15
N GLN A 231 -32.49 66.79 24.63
CA GLN A 231 -32.23 67.30 25.98
C GLN A 231 -32.70 68.75 26.15
N VAL A 232 -32.50 69.62 25.16
CA VAL A 232 -32.97 71.01 25.21
C VAL A 232 -34.49 71.07 25.27
N LYS A 233 -35.20 70.30 24.44
CA LYS A 233 -36.67 70.22 24.46
C LYS A 233 -37.20 69.73 25.81
N ILE A 234 -36.59 68.69 26.39
CA ILE A 234 -36.97 68.18 27.72
C ILE A 234 -36.70 69.23 28.82
N ARG A 235 -35.56 69.94 28.78
CA ARG A 235 -35.27 71.02 29.74
C ARG A 235 -36.27 72.17 29.62
N GLN A 236 -36.59 72.59 28.40
CA GLN A 236 -37.60 73.62 28.15
C GLN A 236 -38.99 73.20 28.65
N GLN A 237 -39.41 71.95 28.38
CA GLN A 237 -40.68 71.42 28.90
C GLN A 237 -40.69 71.38 30.43
N LYS A 238 -39.56 71.00 31.06
CA LYS A 238 -39.42 71.00 32.51
C LYS A 238 -39.51 72.40 33.10
N GLU A 239 -38.74 73.36 32.58
CA GLU A 239 -38.77 74.77 33.03
C GLU A 239 -40.16 75.39 32.83
N LEU A 240 -40.81 75.14 31.70
CA LEU A 240 -42.19 75.57 31.46
C LEU A 240 -43.14 74.95 32.47
N SER A 241 -43.06 73.63 32.72
CA SER A 241 -43.91 72.94 33.69
C SER A 241 -43.71 73.45 35.12
N GLU A 242 -42.47 73.65 35.56
CA GLU A 242 -42.14 74.20 36.88
C GLU A 242 -42.67 75.65 37.02
N SER A 243 -42.53 76.47 35.97
CA SER A 243 -43.06 77.83 35.96
C SER A 243 -44.59 77.87 36.03
N ILE A 244 -45.29 76.94 35.35
CA ILE A 244 -46.75 76.83 35.37
C ILE A 244 -47.22 76.32 36.74
N ILE A 245 -46.58 75.27 37.27
CA ILE A 245 -46.88 74.73 38.61
C ILE A 245 -46.70 75.83 39.67
N ALA A 246 -45.59 76.57 39.63
CA ALA A 246 -45.34 77.67 40.57
C ALA A 246 -46.35 78.82 40.43
N LYS A 247 -46.81 79.14 39.21
CA LYS A 247 -47.88 80.13 38.98
C LYS A 247 -49.21 79.64 39.56
N ILE A 248 -49.61 78.39 39.30
CA ILE A 248 -50.84 77.80 39.83
C ILE A 248 -50.81 77.78 41.37
N GLN A 249 -49.68 77.41 41.97
CA GLN A 249 -49.53 77.36 43.42
C GLN A 249 -49.64 78.76 44.06
N LYS A 250 -49.07 79.80 43.41
CA LYS A 250 -49.26 81.20 43.82
C LYS A 250 -50.69 81.69 43.64
N GLU A 251 -51.38 81.26 42.57
CA GLU A 251 -52.78 81.60 42.36
C GLU A 251 -53.69 80.96 43.42
N LEU A 252 -53.39 79.74 43.88
CA LEU A 252 -54.10 79.04 44.95
C LEU A 252 -53.95 79.68 46.33
N GLU A 253 -52.85 80.39 46.59
CA GLU A 253 -52.65 81.14 47.85
C GLU A 253 -53.49 82.43 47.91
N ASN A 254 -54.01 82.91 46.77
CA ASN A 254 -54.84 84.12 46.75
C ASN A 254 -56.25 83.84 47.31
N PRO A 255 -56.72 84.58 48.34
CA PRO A 255 -58.01 84.33 48.98
C PRO A 255 -59.21 84.54 48.03
N LYS A 256 -59.05 85.31 46.95
CA LYS A 256 -60.08 85.52 45.91
C LYS A 256 -60.33 84.26 45.09
N VAL A 257 -59.28 83.50 44.77
CA VAL A 257 -59.39 82.25 44.00
C VAL A 257 -59.98 81.16 44.88
N LEU A 258 -59.57 81.06 46.15
CA LEU A 258 -60.18 80.13 47.10
C LEU A 258 -61.69 80.36 47.27
N GLN A 259 -62.12 81.62 47.34
CA GLN A 259 -63.56 81.95 47.40
C GLN A 259 -64.28 81.60 46.11
N GLN A 260 -63.68 81.85 44.93
CA GLN A 260 -64.24 81.45 43.64
C GLN A 260 -64.33 79.92 43.49
N ILE A 261 -63.31 79.16 43.93
CA ILE A 261 -63.35 77.70 43.95
C ILE A 261 -64.43 77.19 44.90
N LEU A 262 -64.59 77.80 46.08
CA LEU A 262 -65.66 77.44 47.03
C LEU A 262 -67.05 77.72 46.45
N GLN A 263 -67.25 78.88 45.84
CA GLN A 263 -68.51 79.23 45.17
C GLN A 263 -68.80 78.30 43.99
N GLN A 264 -67.80 77.97 43.18
CA GLN A 264 -67.93 77.03 42.06
C GLN A 264 -68.19 75.60 42.56
N SER A 265 -67.51 75.17 43.61
CA SER A 265 -67.73 73.84 44.23
C SER A 265 -69.13 73.73 44.83
N VAL A 266 -69.65 74.80 45.45
CA VAL A 266 -71.05 74.86 45.92
C VAL A 266 -72.02 74.83 44.74
N ALA A 267 -71.77 75.61 43.69
CA ALA A 267 -72.61 75.62 42.49
C ALA A 267 -72.64 74.25 41.76
N ASP A 268 -71.51 73.55 41.68
CA ASP A 268 -71.43 72.23 41.06
C ASP A 268 -72.09 71.14 41.94
N VAL A 269 -71.99 71.24 43.27
CA VAL A 269 -72.76 70.39 44.19
C VAL A 269 -74.25 70.68 44.07
N GLU A 270 -74.67 71.94 44.00
CA GLU A 270 -76.07 72.33 43.78
C GLU A 270 -76.61 71.77 42.45
N LYS A 271 -75.82 71.80 41.36
CA LYS A 271 -76.18 71.17 40.09
C LYS A 271 -76.28 69.63 40.18
N ILE A 272 -75.36 68.96 40.88
CA ILE A 272 -75.41 67.51 41.08
C ILE A 272 -76.62 67.11 41.92
N VAL A 273 -76.98 67.91 42.94
CA VAL A 273 -78.17 67.66 43.77
C VAL A 273 -79.45 67.92 42.98
N GLN A 274 -79.52 69.00 42.20
CA GLN A 274 -80.67 69.29 41.33
C GLN A 274 -80.86 68.24 40.23
N SER A 275 -79.78 67.73 39.63
CA SER A 275 -79.84 66.67 38.62
C SER A 275 -80.15 65.27 39.19
N LYS A 276 -79.95 65.05 40.49
CA LYS A 276 -80.27 63.77 41.18
C LYS A 276 -81.65 63.77 41.85
N ALA A 277 -82.27 64.94 42.02
CA ALA A 277 -83.61 65.11 42.57
C ALA A 277 -84.73 65.09 41.51
N GLN A 278 -84.39 64.75 40.26
CA GLN A 278 -85.29 64.63 39.12
C GLN A 278 -85.30 63.20 38.57
#